data_AF-A0A5N6YWA1-F1
#
_entry.id   AF-A0A5N6YWA1-F1
#
_cell.length_a   1.000
_cell.length_b   1.000
_cell.length_c   1.000
_cell.angle_alpha   90.00
_cell.angle_beta   90.00
_cell.angle_gamma   90.00
#
_symmetry.space_group_name_H-M   'P 1'
#
loop_
_entity.id
_entity.type
_entity.pdbx_description
1 polymer ?
#
loop_
_entity_poly.entity_id
_entity_poly.type
_entity_poly.pdbx_seq_one_letter_code
_entity_poly.pdbx_strand_id
1 'polypeptide(L)'
;MFSANKSGEYYGYARMMSRIQEDDGLTMEMPSRSNHHTEPDDLNLIPTPATSTAPNGRIINDLARGIVFWEADSSEDEDGSKFERSVTDVEAVEESGFQSIGKPFRIQWLSTERVPFHRTRGLRNPWNENREIKIARDGTEIEPAVGERLVQLFHTPYPG
;
A
#
# COMPACT_ATOMS: atom_id res chain seq x y z
N MET A 1 -6.33 -0.62 6.61
CA MET A 1 -5.20 0.10 7.22
C MET A 1 -4.32 0.60 6.09
N PHE A 2 -3.77 1.81 6.16
CA PHE A 2 -2.95 2.37 5.10
C PHE A 2 -1.53 2.65 5.60
N SER A 3 -0.55 2.12 4.88
CA SER A 3 0.88 2.40 5.04
C SER A 3 1.50 2.51 3.65
N ALA A 4 2.62 3.20 3.55
CA ALA A 4 3.38 3.27 2.32
C ALA A 4 4.73 2.60 2.45
N ASN A 5 5.22 2.02 1.36
CA ASN A 5 6.59 1.51 1.32
C ASN A 5 7.58 2.64 1.60
N LYS A 6 8.63 2.32 2.38
CA LYS A 6 9.67 3.23 2.87
C LYS A 6 9.21 4.42 3.74
N SER A 7 7.93 4.51 4.09
CA SER A 7 7.44 5.61 4.94
C SER A 7 7.79 5.50 6.42
N GLY A 8 7.97 4.28 6.94
CA GLY A 8 8.21 4.05 8.36
C GLY A 8 6.98 4.27 9.26
N GLU A 9 5.79 4.47 8.71
CA GLU A 9 4.58 4.76 9.47
C GLU A 9 3.28 4.36 8.77
N TYR A 10 2.21 4.26 9.55
CA TYR A 10 0.86 4.18 9.04
C TYR A 10 0.25 5.58 8.91
N TYR A 11 -0.61 5.76 7.90
CA TYR A 11 -1.25 7.03 7.55
C TYR A 11 -2.72 7.11 7.95
N GLY A 12 -3.28 6.01 8.44
CA GLY A 12 -4.67 5.96 8.87
C GLY A 12 -5.35 4.65 8.56
N TYR A 13 -6.67 4.66 8.75
CA TYR A 13 -7.52 3.54 8.41
C TYR A 13 -8.90 4.02 7.97
N ALA A 14 -9.52 3.21 7.11
CA ALA A 14 -10.82 3.47 6.54
C ALA A 14 -11.65 2.18 6.55
N ARG A 15 -12.97 2.36 6.51
CA ARG A 15 -13.93 1.26 6.36
C ARG A 15 -14.37 1.18 4.90
N MET A 16 -14.44 -0.03 4.35
CA MET A 16 -15.11 -0.26 3.06
C MET A 16 -16.61 0.04 3.18
N MET A 17 -17.10 0.89 2.29
CA MET A 17 -18.51 1.32 2.23
C MET A 17 -19.27 0.70 1.06
N SER A 18 -18.56 0.10 0.11
CA SER A 18 -19.15 -0.67 -0.98
C SER A 18 -18.34 -1.94 -1.24
N ARG A 19 -18.97 -2.91 -1.90
CA ARG A 19 -18.23 -3.99 -2.57
C ARG A 19 -17.40 -3.42 -3.71
N ILE A 20 -16.37 -4.15 -4.11
CA ILE A 20 -15.66 -3.94 -5.36
C ILE A 20 -16.62 -4.38 -6.47
N GLN A 21 -17.29 -3.44 -7.13
CA GLN A 21 -18.30 -3.71 -8.17
C GLN A 21 -17.83 -3.20 -9.54
N GLU A 22 -18.41 -3.78 -10.60
CA GLU A 22 -18.43 -3.21 -11.96
C GLU A 22 -19.45 -2.08 -12.05
N ASP A 23 -19.29 -1.05 -11.21
CA ASP A 23 -20.16 0.12 -11.31
C ASP A 23 -19.46 1.16 -12.21
N ASP A 24 -19.88 1.23 -13.47
CA ASP A 24 -19.33 2.16 -14.48
C ASP A 24 -19.31 3.61 -13.99
N GLY A 25 -20.23 3.98 -13.09
CA GLY A 25 -20.27 5.30 -12.47
C GLY A 25 -19.03 5.65 -11.63
N LEU A 26 -18.46 4.67 -10.90
CA LEU A 26 -17.21 4.89 -10.14
C LEU A 26 -15.98 4.90 -11.06
N THR A 27 -16.03 4.13 -12.13
CA THR A 27 -14.96 4.06 -13.14
C THR A 27 -14.84 5.38 -13.90
N MET A 28 -15.96 6.06 -14.19
CA MET A 28 -15.97 7.37 -14.87
C MET A 28 -15.44 8.53 -14.02
N GLU A 29 -15.55 8.48 -12.69
CA GLU A 29 -15.04 9.54 -11.81
C GLU A 29 -13.52 9.46 -11.60
N MET A 30 -12.89 8.31 -11.84
CA MET A 30 -11.45 8.20 -11.75
C MET A 30 -10.76 8.85 -12.96
N PRO A 31 -9.73 9.69 -12.75
CA PRO A 31 -8.98 10.27 -13.86
C PRO A 31 -8.38 9.16 -14.72
N SER A 32 -8.61 9.26 -16.04
CA SER A 32 -8.03 8.37 -17.04
C SER A 32 -6.51 8.41 -16.93
N ARG A 33 -5.91 7.30 -16.52
CA ARG A 33 -4.45 7.17 -16.43
C ARG A 33 -3.90 6.98 -17.84
N SER A 34 -3.00 7.87 -18.26
CA SER A 34 -2.35 7.77 -19.56
C SER A 34 -1.44 6.54 -19.58
N ASN A 35 -1.78 5.56 -20.43
CA ASN A 35 -0.87 4.49 -20.82
C ASN A 35 0.22 5.10 -21.73
N HIS A 36 1.23 5.74 -21.15
CA HIS A 36 2.45 6.04 -21.88
C HIS A 36 3.26 4.75 -22.01
N HIS A 37 3.00 4.00 -23.09
CA HIS A 37 3.88 2.94 -23.54
C HIS A 37 5.14 3.57 -24.14
N THR A 38 6.24 3.53 -23.40
CA THR A 38 7.58 3.76 -23.94
C THR A 38 8.47 2.62 -23.47
N GLU A 39 8.80 1.73 -24.41
CA GLU A 39 9.90 0.74 -24.37
C GLU A 39 9.86 -0.29 -23.21
N PRO A 40 10.40 -1.51 -23.39
CA PRO A 40 10.35 -2.59 -22.41
C PRO A 40 11.45 -2.37 -21.37
N ASP A 41 11.33 -1.31 -20.56
CA ASP A 41 11.97 -1.30 -19.26
C ASP A 41 10.94 -1.93 -18.29
N ASP A 42 11.33 -3.00 -17.60
CA ASP A 42 10.43 -3.87 -16.80
C ASP A 42 9.61 -3.14 -15.71
N LEU A 43 9.87 -1.85 -15.48
CA LEU A 43 9.27 -0.99 -14.45
C LEU A 43 8.65 0.27 -15.06
N ASN A 44 7.33 0.35 -15.07
CA ASN A 44 6.62 1.59 -15.39
C ASN A 44 6.39 2.41 -14.11
N LEU A 45 6.95 3.64 -14.07
CA LEU A 45 6.92 4.53 -12.92
C LEU A 45 5.99 5.73 -13.17
N ILE A 46 4.99 5.92 -12.32
CA ILE A 46 4.03 7.03 -12.40
C ILE A 46 4.19 7.92 -11.15
N PRO A 47 4.76 9.12 -11.27
CA PRO A 47 4.89 10.05 -10.15
C PRO A 47 3.53 10.47 -9.59
N THR A 48 3.44 10.59 -8.27
CA THR A 48 2.26 11.10 -7.57
C THR A 48 2.66 12.27 -6.67
N PRO A 49 2.11 13.48 -6.88
CA PRO A 49 2.40 14.62 -6.03
C PRO A 49 1.87 14.41 -4.61
N ALA A 50 2.44 15.14 -3.64
CA ALA A 50 1.95 15.14 -2.28
C ALA A 50 0.49 15.65 -2.21
N THR A 51 -0.26 15.06 -1.28
CA THR A 51 -1.65 15.44 -0.96
C THR A 51 -1.74 15.85 0.51
N SER A 52 -2.92 16.27 0.97
CA SER A 52 -3.13 16.59 2.39
C SER A 52 -2.88 15.42 3.35
N THR A 53 -2.91 14.17 2.86
CA THR A 53 -2.88 12.95 3.69
C THR A 53 -1.77 11.97 3.32
N ALA A 54 -1.05 12.19 2.22
CA ALA A 54 0.03 11.34 1.75
C ALA A 54 1.17 12.17 1.15
N PRO A 55 2.44 11.78 1.35
CA PRO A 55 3.58 12.47 0.79
C PRO A 55 3.65 12.26 -0.73
N ASN A 56 4.61 12.92 -1.38
CA ASN A 56 4.97 12.58 -2.74
C ASN A 56 5.52 11.15 -2.82
N GLY A 57 5.39 10.56 -4.00
CA GLY A 57 5.81 9.19 -4.23
C GLY A 57 5.58 8.79 -5.67
N ARG A 58 5.53 7.48 -5.89
CA ARG A 58 5.37 6.91 -7.24
C ARG A 58 4.64 5.57 -7.19
N ILE A 59 3.79 5.35 -8.19
CA ILE A 59 3.26 4.02 -8.49
C ILE A 59 4.32 3.28 -9.31
N ILE A 60 4.71 2.10 -8.86
CA ILE A 60 5.64 1.19 -9.52
C ILE A 60 4.83 0.03 -10.05
N ASN A 61 4.81 -0.13 -11.37
CA ASN A 61 4.23 -1.27 -12.06
C ASN A 61 5.37 -2.14 -12.60
N ASP A 62 5.71 -3.21 -11.88
CA ASP A 62 6.71 -4.20 -12.27
C ASP A 62 6.01 -5.24 -13.14
N LEU A 63 6.13 -5.06 -14.46
CA LEU A 63 5.47 -5.91 -15.45
C LEU A 63 6.07 -7.32 -15.45
N ALA A 64 7.37 -7.45 -15.18
CA ALA A 64 8.05 -8.74 -15.12
C ALA A 64 7.55 -9.61 -13.96
N ARG A 65 7.22 -9.00 -12.83
CA ARG A 65 6.65 -9.69 -11.66
C ARG A 65 5.13 -9.65 -11.60
N GLY A 66 4.49 -8.87 -12.48
CA GLY A 66 3.05 -8.67 -12.46
C GLY A 66 2.54 -8.05 -11.16
N ILE A 67 3.32 -7.16 -10.52
CA ILE A 67 2.96 -6.49 -9.27
C ILE A 67 2.87 -4.98 -9.45
N VAL A 68 1.87 -4.37 -8.81
CA VAL A 68 1.73 -2.92 -8.72
C VAL A 68 1.74 -2.48 -7.28
N PHE A 69 2.57 -1.50 -6.93
CA PHE A 69 2.63 -0.95 -5.57
C PHE A 69 2.96 0.55 -5.58
N TRP A 70 2.67 1.22 -4.47
CA TRP A 70 3.02 2.63 -4.26
C TRP A 70 4.17 2.75 -3.26
N GLU A 71 5.13 3.62 -3.55
CA GLU A 71 6.26 3.93 -2.68
C GLU A 71 6.31 5.44 -2.41
N ALA A 72 6.53 5.81 -1.15
CA ALA A 72 6.81 7.20 -0.79
C ALA A 72 8.22 7.57 -1.22
N ASP A 73 8.41 8.77 -1.77
CA ASP A 73 9.75 9.28 -2.01
C ASP A 73 10.39 9.60 -0.66
N SER A 74 11.47 8.90 -0.31
CA SER A 74 12.22 9.23 0.89
C SER A 74 13.24 10.31 0.56
N SER A 75 13.53 11.20 1.51
CA SER A 75 14.59 12.21 1.35
C SER A 75 16.00 11.61 1.27
N GLU A 76 16.15 10.29 1.44
CA GLU A 76 17.43 9.56 1.39
C GLU A 76 17.73 8.99 -0.02
N ASP A 77 16.83 9.13 -0.98
CA ASP A 77 16.98 8.59 -2.35
C ASP A 77 17.93 9.43 -3.25
N GLU A 78 18.79 10.30 -2.71
CA GLU A 78 19.87 10.96 -3.48
C GLU A 78 21.09 10.06 -3.75
N ASP A 79 21.20 8.91 -3.07
CA ASP A 79 22.25 7.93 -3.34
C ASP A 79 21.65 6.65 -3.95
N GLY A 80 22.05 6.35 -5.19
CA GLY A 80 21.47 5.33 -6.07
C GLY A 80 21.67 3.89 -5.59
N SER A 81 21.06 3.51 -4.47
CA SER A 81 21.14 2.17 -3.93
C SER A 81 20.11 1.27 -4.60
N LYS A 82 20.54 0.66 -5.71
CA LYS A 82 19.94 -0.50 -6.34
C LYS A 82 19.84 -1.61 -5.27
N PHE A 83 18.66 -1.83 -4.68
CA PHE A 83 18.48 -2.93 -3.74
C PHE A 83 17.68 -4.07 -4.37
N GLU A 84 18.43 -5.13 -4.69
CA GLU A 84 17.97 -6.50 -4.67
C GLU A 84 17.16 -6.77 -3.39
N ARG A 85 15.95 -7.31 -3.51
CA ARG A 85 15.29 -7.97 -2.38
C ARG A 85 14.79 -9.34 -2.77
N SER A 86 15.11 -10.26 -1.86
CA SER A 86 14.93 -11.70 -1.92
C SER A 86 13.54 -12.10 -2.40
N VAL A 87 13.52 -12.76 -3.55
CA VAL A 87 12.38 -13.55 -4.01
C VAL A 87 12.30 -14.78 -3.11
N THR A 88 11.35 -14.80 -2.19
CA THR A 88 10.79 -16.07 -1.72
C THR A 88 9.73 -16.48 -2.74
N ASP A 89 10.07 -17.52 -3.49
CA ASP A 89 9.18 -18.27 -4.39
C ASP A 89 7.89 -18.64 -3.65
N VAL A 90 6.75 -18.21 -4.18
CA VAL A 90 5.45 -18.88 -3.99
C VAL A 90 4.52 -18.49 -5.14
N GLU A 91 4.31 -19.49 -6.00
CA GLU A 91 3.19 -19.79 -6.89
C GLU A 91 2.40 -18.61 -7.45
N ALA A 92 2.73 -18.28 -8.70
CA ALA A 92 1.91 -17.50 -9.60
C ALA A 92 0.53 -18.14 -9.75
N VAL A 93 -0.51 -17.47 -9.26
CA VAL A 93 -1.88 -17.73 -9.71
C VAL A 93 -1.96 -17.24 -11.16
N GLU A 94 -1.88 -18.19 -12.09
CA GLU A 94 -2.11 -17.98 -13.51
C GLU A 94 -3.59 -17.65 -13.74
N GLU A 95 -3.94 -16.36 -13.70
CA GLU A 95 -5.11 -15.85 -14.40
C GLU A 95 -4.73 -14.51 -15.03
N SER A 96 -4.44 -14.57 -16.34
CA SER A 96 -4.28 -13.45 -17.27
C SER A 96 -3.37 -12.30 -16.82
N GLY A 97 -2.15 -12.30 -17.36
CA GLY A 97 -1.15 -11.24 -17.22
C GLY A 97 -1.73 -9.83 -17.36
N PHE A 98 -1.10 -8.91 -16.63
CA PHE A 98 -1.53 -7.55 -16.27
C PHE A 98 -2.48 -7.51 -15.06
N GLN A 99 -1.91 -7.31 -13.87
CA GLN A 99 -2.66 -6.69 -12.77
C GLN A 99 -3.00 -5.25 -13.17
N SER A 100 -4.04 -5.11 -13.99
CA SER A 100 -4.75 -3.85 -14.14
C SER A 100 -5.15 -3.38 -12.73
N ILE A 101 -4.97 -2.09 -12.45
CA ILE A 101 -5.42 -1.51 -11.18
C ILE A 101 -6.87 -1.99 -10.95
N GLY A 102 -7.13 -2.59 -9.79
CA GLY A 102 -8.43 -3.17 -9.49
C GLY A 102 -9.56 -2.14 -9.62
N LYS A 103 -10.79 -2.64 -9.72
CA LYS A 103 -11.99 -1.79 -9.81
C LYS A 103 -12.13 -0.89 -8.58
N PRO A 104 -12.59 0.36 -8.74
CA PRO A 104 -12.78 1.26 -7.61
C PRO A 104 -13.86 0.76 -6.65
N PHE A 105 -13.71 1.12 -5.38
CA PHE A 105 -14.70 0.91 -4.33
C PHE A 105 -14.70 2.08 -3.37
N ARG A 106 -15.84 2.33 -2.72
CA ARG A 106 -15.99 3.43 -1.77
C ARG A 106 -15.42 3.05 -0.41
N ILE A 107 -14.68 3.98 0.17
CA ILE A 107 -14.20 3.90 1.55
C ILE A 107 -14.64 5.13 2.34
N GLN A 108 -14.70 4.99 3.66
CA GLN A 108 -14.86 6.11 4.59
C GLN A 108 -13.66 6.13 5.53
N TRP A 109 -12.88 7.21 5.48
CA TRP A 109 -11.83 7.46 6.45
C TRP A 109 -12.40 7.53 7.86
N LEU A 110 -11.83 6.76 8.78
CA LEU A 110 -12.17 6.78 10.20
C LEU A 110 -11.08 7.49 11.02
N SER A 111 -9.83 7.39 10.59
CA SER A 111 -8.73 8.21 11.09
C SER A 111 -7.70 8.44 9.98
N THR A 112 -7.16 9.66 9.95
CA THR A 112 -6.00 10.06 9.14
C THR A 112 -4.82 10.44 10.04
N GLU A 113 -4.85 10.06 11.32
CA GLU A 113 -3.71 10.24 12.21
C GLU A 113 -2.56 9.31 11.82
N ARG A 114 -1.33 9.75 12.07
CA ARG A 114 -0.12 8.99 11.73
C ARG A 114 0.32 8.17 12.92
N VAL A 115 0.66 6.90 12.67
CA VAL A 115 1.22 6.01 13.69
C VAL A 115 2.59 5.52 13.22
N PRO A 116 3.69 6.06 13.78
CA PRO A 116 5.03 5.57 13.49
C PRO A 116 5.20 4.08 13.79
N PHE A 117 5.93 3.35 12.95
CA PHE A 117 6.11 1.90 13.10
C PHE A 117 6.76 1.50 14.42
N HIS A 118 7.60 2.35 15.01
CA HIS A 118 8.20 2.07 16.32
C HIS A 118 7.13 1.94 17.43
N ARG A 119 5.98 2.61 17.30
CA ARG A 119 4.85 2.46 18.23
C ARG A 119 4.15 1.10 18.12
N THR A 120 4.31 0.41 17.00
CA THR A 120 3.74 -0.93 16.76
C THR A 120 4.69 -2.05 17.15
N ARG A 121 5.84 -1.75 17.78
CA ARG A 121 6.84 -2.74 18.17
C ARG A 121 6.22 -3.81 19.07
N GLY A 122 6.46 -5.07 18.74
CA GLY A 122 5.93 -6.23 19.47
C GLY A 122 4.50 -6.63 19.06
N LEU A 123 3.78 -5.82 18.28
CA LEU A 123 2.50 -6.22 17.70
C LEU A 123 2.75 -7.12 16.48
N ARG A 124 2.26 -8.36 16.55
CA ARG A 124 2.49 -9.42 15.56
C ARG A 124 1.18 -9.99 15.05
N ASN A 125 1.15 -10.41 13.79
CA ASN A 125 -0.03 -10.94 13.14
C ASN A 125 0.06 -12.48 13.00
N PRO A 126 -0.69 -13.27 13.80
CA PRO A 126 -0.71 -14.73 13.70
C PRO A 126 -1.07 -15.26 12.31
N TRP A 127 -1.87 -14.51 11.54
CA TRP A 127 -2.27 -14.89 10.18
C TRP A 127 -1.18 -14.66 9.12
N ASN A 128 -0.07 -14.04 9.51
CA ASN A 128 1.06 -13.77 8.64
C ASN A 128 2.37 -14.27 9.26
N GLU A 129 2.44 -15.57 9.57
CA GLU A 129 3.61 -16.23 10.17
C GLU A 129 4.06 -15.60 11.51
N ASN A 130 3.14 -14.93 12.21
CA ASN A 130 3.45 -14.18 13.43
C ASN A 130 4.55 -13.12 13.25
N ARG A 131 4.69 -12.58 12.03
CA ARG A 131 5.59 -11.46 11.72
C ARG A 131 5.08 -10.18 12.38
N GLU A 132 5.97 -9.20 12.56
CA GLU A 132 5.54 -7.87 13.02
C GLU A 132 4.50 -7.29 12.07
N ILE A 133 3.52 -6.59 12.60
CA ILE A 133 2.36 -6.11 11.83
C ILE A 133 2.74 -5.20 10.65
N LYS A 134 3.88 -4.49 10.76
CA LYS A 134 4.45 -3.65 9.70
C LYS A 134 5.08 -4.45 8.54
N ILE A 135 5.27 -5.76 8.71
CA ILE A 135 5.81 -6.68 7.71
C ILE A 135 4.62 -7.38 7.06
N ALA A 136 4.08 -6.78 6.01
CA ALA A 136 2.91 -7.26 5.30
C ALA A 136 3.03 -6.91 3.81
N ARG A 137 2.43 -7.73 2.95
CA ARG A 137 2.15 -7.35 1.55
C ARG A 137 0.83 -6.58 1.50
N ASP A 138 0.59 -5.87 0.39
CA ASP A 138 -0.74 -5.29 0.16
C ASP A 138 -1.82 -6.38 0.18
N GLY A 139 -2.97 -6.07 0.77
CA GLY A 139 -4.05 -7.03 0.97
C GLY A 139 -3.84 -8.10 2.06
N THR A 140 -2.75 -8.06 2.84
CA THR A 140 -2.55 -9.00 3.95
C THR A 140 -3.63 -8.81 5.02
N GLU A 141 -4.39 -9.86 5.31
CA GLU A 141 -5.38 -9.85 6.39
C GLU A 141 -4.72 -9.83 7.77
N ILE A 142 -5.37 -9.14 8.72
CA ILE A 142 -4.90 -8.99 10.10
C ILE A 142 -5.90 -9.64 11.03
N GLU A 143 -5.39 -10.47 11.96
CA GLU A 143 -6.21 -11.10 12.99
C GLU A 143 -7.01 -10.04 13.80
N PRO A 144 -8.30 -10.25 14.11
CA PRO A 144 -9.17 -9.23 14.69
C PRO A 144 -8.65 -8.58 15.97
N ALA A 145 -8.13 -9.34 16.93
CA ALA A 145 -7.62 -8.79 18.18
C ALA A 145 -6.33 -7.96 17.95
N VAL A 146 -5.49 -8.38 17.02
CA VAL A 146 -4.31 -7.63 16.57
C VAL A 146 -4.72 -6.34 15.86
N GLY A 147 -5.73 -6.41 14.99
CA GLY A 147 -6.29 -5.26 14.28
C GLY A 147 -6.90 -4.23 15.22
N GLU A 148 -7.64 -4.68 16.23
CA GLU A 148 -8.20 -3.81 17.28
C GLU A 148 -7.10 -3.05 18.04
N ARG A 149 -6.04 -3.75 18.45
CA ARG A 149 -4.87 -3.12 19.11
C ARG A 149 -4.19 -2.10 18.20
N LEU A 150 -4.07 -2.39 16.90
CA LEU A 150 -3.51 -1.43 15.95
C LEU A 150 -4.39 -0.17 15.86
N VAL A 151 -5.71 -0.33 15.75
CA VAL A 151 -6.67 0.78 15.71
C VAL A 151 -6.60 1.63 16.98
N GLN A 152 -6.41 1.03 18.16
CA GLN A 152 -6.25 1.78 19.42
C GLN A 152 -5.04 2.73 19.40
N LEU A 153 -3.94 2.36 18.71
CA LEU A 153 -2.75 3.22 18.60
C LEU A 153 -3.02 4.54 17.86
N PHE A 154 -4.01 4.59 16.96
CA PHE A 154 -4.45 5.80 16.25
C PHE A 154 -5.28 6.75 17.11
N HIS A 155 -5.70 6.34 18.31
CA HIS A 155 -6.48 7.19 19.22
C HIS A 155 -5.73 7.42 20.54
N THR A 156 -4.52 6.88 20.65
CA THR A 156 -3.68 7.08 21.83
C THR A 156 -2.70 8.22 21.51
N PRO A 157 -2.75 9.35 22.22
CA PRO A 157 -1.80 10.43 22.02
C PRO A 157 -0.38 9.91 22.28
N TYR A 158 0.55 10.28 21.41
CA TYR A 158 1.96 9.96 21.62
C TYR A 158 2.49 10.82 22.78
N PRO A 159 2.98 10.23 23.89
CA PRO A 159 3.72 11.01 24.88
C PRO A 159 5.01 11.48 24.18
N GLY A 160 5.10 12.78 23.94
CA GLY A 160 6.25 13.43 23.32
C GLY A 160 7.55 13.25 24.12
#